data_AF-A0A935MC67-F1
#
_entry.id   AF-A0A935MC67-F1
#
_cell.length_a   1.000
_cell.length_b   1.000
_cell.length_c   1.000
_cell.angle_alpha   90.00
_cell.angle_beta   90.00
_cell.angle_gamma   90.00
#
_symmetry.space_group_name_H-M   'P 1'
#
loop_
_entity.id
_entity.type
_entity.pdbx_description
1 polymer ?
#
loop_
_entity_poly.entity_id
_entity_poly.type
_entity_poly.pdbx_seq_one_letter_code
_entity_poly.pdbx_strand_id
1 'polypeptide(L)'
;MENNDQDKAKLAQQYDKLASKFNELYLAGKARGRESMTEALDIAHKQMTALGEFSAEQGEELKKYLSRDLDQTISDAQQLGEEAKERFNPSRLGAGALSSIANVMEFTGNALRSLSEKTKETLTYKTGEMTSAGTLTCKACGQSMQLKHTGHVPPCSKCSGTLFSKGY
;
A
#
# COMPACT_ATOMS: atom_id res chain seq x y z
N MET A 1 -11.65 -0.57 25.57
CA MET A 1 -10.75 -1.21 24.57
C MET A 1 -11.49 -1.47 23.26
N GLU A 2 -12.78 -1.79 23.29
CA GLU A 2 -13.63 -2.04 22.10
C GLU A 2 -13.70 -0.88 21.08
N ASN A 3 -13.76 0.39 21.51
CA ASN A 3 -13.80 1.53 20.58
C ASN A 3 -12.52 1.65 19.72
N ASN A 4 -11.34 1.33 20.28
CA ASN A 4 -10.07 1.49 19.57
C ASN A 4 -9.92 0.44 18.44
N ASP A 5 -10.41 -0.78 18.66
CA ASP A 5 -10.33 -1.82 17.64
C ASP A 5 -11.36 -1.60 16.52
N GLN A 6 -12.53 -1.04 16.84
CA GLN A 6 -13.51 -0.60 15.85
C GLN A 6 -12.98 0.56 14.99
N ASP A 7 -12.33 1.55 15.61
CA ASP A 7 -11.73 2.67 14.88
C ASP A 7 -10.59 2.21 13.95
N LYS A 8 -9.75 1.27 14.41
CA LYS A 8 -8.70 0.66 13.58
C LYS A 8 -9.29 -0.13 12.41
N ALA A 9 -10.35 -0.90 12.64
CA ALA A 9 -11.02 -1.64 11.58
C ALA A 9 -11.66 -0.70 10.55
N LYS A 10 -12.26 0.40 11.00
CA LYS A 10 -12.81 1.44 10.12
C LYS A 10 -11.73 2.09 9.26
N LEU A 11 -10.59 2.42 9.85
CA LEU A 11 -9.43 2.97 9.13
C LEU A 11 -8.89 1.99 8.06
N ALA A 12 -8.81 0.70 8.39
CA ALA A 12 -8.43 -0.32 7.41
C ALA A 12 -9.41 -0.40 6.24
N GLN A 13 -10.72 -0.34 6.51
CA GLN A 13 -11.74 -0.31 5.47
C GLN A 13 -11.67 0.95 4.60
N GLN A 14 -11.44 2.12 5.21
CA GLN A 14 -11.26 3.39 4.48
C GLN A 14 -10.02 3.34 3.58
N TYR A 15 -8.92 2.74 4.05
CA TYR A 15 -7.72 2.52 3.25
C TYR A 15 -7.99 1.58 2.05
N ASP A 16 -8.71 0.48 2.26
CA ASP A 16 -9.09 -0.44 1.18
C ASP A 16 -10.01 0.24 0.15
N LYS A 17 -10.95 1.07 0.60
CA LYS A 17 -11.81 1.88 -0.30
C LYS A 17 -10.98 2.89 -1.10
N LEU A 18 -10.00 3.55 -0.49
CA LEU A 18 -9.09 4.46 -1.19
C LEU A 18 -8.28 3.74 -2.26
N ALA A 19 -7.71 2.58 -1.94
CA ALA A 19 -6.96 1.77 -2.90
C ALA A 19 -7.85 1.29 -4.06
N SER A 20 -9.09 0.88 -3.76
CA SER A 20 -10.06 0.49 -4.78
C SER A 20 -10.43 1.65 -5.70
N LYS A 21 -10.70 2.84 -5.15
CA LYS A 21 -11.05 4.03 -5.94
C LYS A 21 -9.88 4.52 -6.78
N PHE A 22 -8.67 4.49 -6.22
CA PHE A 22 -7.44 4.74 -6.97
C PHE A 22 -7.30 3.80 -8.17
N ASN A 23 -7.48 2.49 -7.97
CA ASN A 23 -7.39 1.49 -9.03
C ASN A 23 -8.43 1.74 -10.13
N GLU A 24 -9.68 2.03 -9.77
CA GLU A 24 -10.74 2.39 -10.73
C GLU A 24 -10.35 3.60 -11.59
N LEU A 25 -9.92 4.69 -10.97
CA LEU A 25 -9.56 5.94 -11.66
C LEU A 25 -8.33 5.75 -12.55
N TYR A 26 -7.33 5.02 -12.07
CA TYR A 26 -6.11 4.76 -12.84
C TYR A 26 -6.41 3.93 -14.09
N LEU A 27 -7.24 2.89 -13.97
CA LEU A 27 -7.57 2.02 -15.10
C LEU A 27 -8.52 2.67 -16.10
N ALA A 28 -9.41 3.56 -15.65
CA ALA A 28 -10.24 4.39 -16.53
C ALA A 28 -9.41 5.38 -17.36
N GLY A 29 -8.24 5.79 -16.85
CA GLY A 29 -7.27 6.62 -17.56
C GLY A 29 -6.52 5.87 -18.67
N LYS A 30 -6.14 6.59 -19.72
CA LYS A 30 -5.30 6.07 -20.82
C LYS A 30 -3.79 6.17 -20.52
N ALA A 31 -3.39 7.17 -19.74
CA ALA A 31 -1.99 7.39 -19.38
C ALA A 31 -1.51 6.31 -18.40
N ARG A 32 -0.22 5.95 -18.51
CA ARG A 32 0.44 4.94 -17.65
C ARG A 32 1.72 5.54 -17.05
N GLY A 33 2.17 4.98 -15.94
CA GLY A 33 3.35 5.46 -15.19
C GLY A 33 3.01 6.25 -13.91
N ARG A 34 4.05 6.79 -13.25
CA ARG A 34 3.97 7.36 -11.90
C ARG A 34 3.13 8.63 -11.80
N GLU A 35 3.18 9.49 -12.81
CA GLU A 35 2.43 10.74 -12.84
C GLU A 35 0.92 10.47 -12.84
N SER A 36 0.45 9.59 -13.72
CA SER A 36 -0.95 9.17 -13.77
C SER A 36 -1.39 8.43 -12.50
N MET A 37 -0.49 7.71 -11.81
CA MET A 37 -0.81 7.14 -10.50
C MET A 37 -1.01 8.23 -9.44
N THR A 38 -0.12 9.22 -9.42
CA THR A 38 -0.19 10.35 -8.48
C THR A 38 -1.49 11.13 -8.68
N GLU A 39 -1.83 11.41 -9.94
CA GLU A 39 -3.08 12.09 -10.29
C GLU A 39 -4.32 11.27 -9.89
N ALA A 40 -4.35 9.97 -10.22
CA ALA A 40 -5.46 9.09 -9.84
C ALA A 40 -5.64 9.02 -8.32
N LEU A 41 -4.54 8.98 -7.57
CA LEU A 41 -4.54 8.94 -6.11
C LEU A 41 -5.03 10.27 -5.50
N ASP A 42 -4.62 11.41 -6.06
CA ASP A 42 -5.11 12.72 -5.64
C ASP A 42 -6.61 12.91 -5.94
N ILE A 43 -7.10 12.42 -7.08
CA ILE A 43 -8.53 12.44 -7.42
C ILE A 43 -9.30 11.52 -6.48
N ALA A 44 -8.82 10.30 -6.22
CA ALA A 44 -9.44 9.36 -5.30
C ALA A 44 -9.60 9.96 -3.89
N HIS A 45 -8.52 10.56 -3.37
CA HIS A 45 -8.53 11.28 -2.10
C HIS A 45 -9.60 12.38 -2.09
N LYS A 46 -9.60 13.29 -3.08
CA LYS A 46 -10.56 14.40 -3.13
C LYS A 46 -12.02 13.92 -3.18
N GLN A 47 -12.30 12.91 -4.01
CA GLN A 47 -13.66 12.37 -4.14
C GLN A 47 -14.13 11.71 -2.85
N MET A 48 -13.29 10.92 -2.19
CA MET A 48 -13.66 10.25 -0.95
C MET A 48 -13.83 11.21 0.22
N THR A 49 -12.98 12.24 0.31
CA THR A 49 -13.16 13.33 1.29
C THR A 49 -14.49 14.05 1.04
N ALA A 50 -14.83 14.36 -0.21
CA ALA A 50 -16.10 15.01 -0.55
C ALA A 50 -17.34 14.15 -0.24
N LEU A 51 -17.21 12.81 -0.30
CA LEU A 51 -18.25 11.85 0.08
C LEU A 51 -18.35 11.64 1.60
N GLY A 52 -17.47 12.28 2.40
CA GLY A 52 -17.46 12.10 3.85
C GLY A 52 -16.93 10.75 4.32
N GLU A 53 -16.22 10.01 3.45
CA GLU A 53 -15.61 8.74 3.83
C GLU A 53 -14.52 8.93 4.89
N PHE A 54 -13.79 10.05 4.87
CA PHE A 54 -12.81 10.49 5.88
C PHE A 54 -12.62 12.02 5.84
N SER A 55 -11.97 12.59 6.87
CA SER A 55 -11.61 14.01 6.86
C SER A 55 -10.48 14.31 5.87
N ALA A 56 -10.23 15.58 5.55
CA ALA A 56 -9.13 15.97 4.66
C ALA A 56 -7.76 15.59 5.24
N GLU A 57 -7.55 15.76 6.55
CA GLU A 57 -6.30 15.41 7.22
C GLU A 57 -6.07 13.89 7.20
N GLN A 58 -7.12 13.13 7.54
CA GLN A 58 -7.08 11.67 7.52
C GLN A 58 -6.87 11.14 6.09
N GLY A 59 -7.54 11.73 5.12
CA GLY A 59 -7.40 11.40 3.71
C GLY A 59 -5.98 11.62 3.20
N GLU A 60 -5.35 12.74 3.56
CA GLU A 60 -3.97 13.04 3.21
C GLU A 60 -2.97 12.06 3.84
N GLU A 61 -3.24 11.58 5.06
CA GLU A 61 -2.44 10.54 5.71
C GLU A 61 -2.59 9.17 5.02
N LEU A 62 -3.82 8.72 4.75
CA LEU A 62 -4.07 7.46 4.03
C LEU A 62 -3.46 7.50 2.62
N LYS A 63 -3.50 8.66 1.95
CA LYS A 63 -2.88 8.89 0.66
C LYS A 63 -1.37 8.65 0.69
N LYS A 64 -0.68 9.18 1.72
CA LYS A 64 0.76 8.97 1.91
C LYS A 64 1.09 7.50 2.13
N TYR A 65 0.31 6.80 2.94
CA TYR A 65 0.51 5.37 3.17
C TYR A 65 0.29 4.55 1.90
N LEU A 66 -0.75 4.85 1.12
CA LEU A 66 -1.01 4.16 -0.13
C LEU A 66 0.07 4.44 -1.19
N SER A 67 0.54 5.68 -1.29
CA SER A 67 1.67 6.02 -2.15
C SER A 67 2.93 5.24 -1.78
N ARG A 68 3.22 5.07 -0.49
CA ARG A 68 4.35 4.28 -0.01
C ARG A 68 4.19 2.79 -0.36
N ASP A 69 3.01 2.23 -0.14
CA ASP A 69 2.73 0.84 -0.48
C ASP A 69 2.88 0.60 -1.99
N LEU A 70 2.38 1.52 -2.83
CA LEU A 70 2.57 1.49 -4.28
C LEU A 70 4.07 1.45 -4.63
N ASP A 71 4.86 2.36 -4.06
CA ASP A 71 6.30 2.42 -4.32
C ASP A 71 7.02 1.15 -3.88
N GLN A 72 6.66 0.61 -2.72
CA GLN A 72 7.22 -0.64 -2.21
C GLN A 72 6.91 -1.80 -3.17
N THR A 73 5.65 -1.94 -3.58
CA THR A 73 5.25 -3.04 -4.46
C THR A 73 5.88 -2.91 -5.85
N ILE A 74 6.05 -1.69 -6.37
CA ILE A 74 6.80 -1.44 -7.61
C ILE A 74 8.26 -1.88 -7.47
N SER A 75 8.91 -1.52 -6.36
CA SER A 75 10.29 -1.94 -6.08
C SER A 75 10.41 -3.46 -5.99
N ASP A 76 9.48 -4.12 -5.30
CA ASP A 76 9.49 -5.57 -5.14
C ASP A 76 9.23 -6.28 -6.48
N ALA A 77 8.31 -5.78 -7.30
CA ALA A 77 8.06 -6.31 -8.64
C ALA A 77 9.28 -6.19 -9.56
N GLN A 78 10.01 -5.06 -9.50
CA GLN A 78 11.26 -4.89 -10.24
C GLN A 78 12.34 -5.87 -9.78
N GLN A 79 12.45 -6.12 -8.48
CA GLN A 79 13.44 -7.06 -7.91
C GLN A 79 13.12 -8.51 -8.27
N LEU A 80 11.84 -8.89 -8.25
CA LEU A 80 11.37 -10.26 -8.53
C LEU A 80 11.35 -10.58 -10.03
N GLY A 81 11.30 -9.57 -10.90
CA GLY A 81 11.27 -9.77 -12.36
C GLY A 81 10.05 -10.60 -12.79
N GLU A 82 10.27 -11.71 -13.48
CA GLU A 82 9.18 -12.58 -13.95
C GLU A 82 8.39 -13.24 -12.79
N GLU A 83 9.03 -13.49 -11.64
CA GLU A 83 8.37 -14.07 -10.46
C GLU A 83 7.29 -13.13 -9.87
N ALA A 84 7.38 -11.83 -10.16
CA ALA A 84 6.42 -10.83 -9.71
C ALA A 84 5.00 -11.16 -10.20
N LYS A 85 4.84 -11.72 -11.40
CA LYS A 85 3.54 -12.10 -11.97
C LYS A 85 2.83 -13.15 -11.14
N GLU A 86 3.59 -14.07 -10.55
CA GLU A 86 3.03 -15.11 -9.70
C GLU A 86 2.73 -14.58 -8.29
N ARG A 87 3.67 -13.83 -7.71
CA ARG A 87 3.60 -13.26 -6.35
C ARG A 87 2.49 -12.24 -6.19
N PHE A 88 2.28 -11.41 -7.21
CA PHE A 88 1.28 -10.35 -7.22
C PHE A 88 0.08 -10.68 -8.09
N ASN A 89 -0.22 -11.96 -8.34
CA ASN A 89 -1.42 -12.32 -9.07
C ASN A 89 -2.68 -11.89 -8.29
N PRO A 90 -3.50 -10.96 -8.80
CA PRO A 90 -4.67 -10.47 -8.07
C PRO A 90 -5.67 -11.57 -7.70
N SER A 91 -5.73 -12.67 -8.47
CA SER A 91 -6.60 -13.82 -8.21
C SER A 91 -6.13 -14.68 -7.02
N ARG A 92 -4.85 -14.57 -6.63
CA ARG A 92 -4.28 -15.23 -5.45
C ARG A 92 -4.33 -14.32 -4.21
N LEU A 93 -4.50 -13.02 -4.43
CA LEU A 93 -4.60 -12.03 -3.37
C LEU A 93 -6.06 -11.97 -2.91
N GLY A 94 -6.27 -11.97 -1.58
CA GLY A 94 -7.60 -11.68 -1.03
C GLY A 94 -8.04 -10.24 -1.32
N ALA A 95 -9.30 -9.93 -1.06
CA ALA A 95 -9.81 -8.56 -1.15
C ALA A 95 -8.99 -7.61 -0.26
N GLY A 96 -8.78 -6.38 -0.75
CA GLY A 96 -8.09 -5.31 -0.02
C GLY A 96 -7.13 -4.51 -0.90
N ALA A 97 -6.41 -3.58 -0.27
CA ALA A 97 -5.53 -2.64 -0.94
C ALA A 97 -4.42 -3.32 -1.76
N LEU A 98 -3.84 -4.43 -1.27
CA LEU A 98 -2.79 -5.15 -2.00
C LEU A 98 -3.30 -5.70 -3.35
N SER A 99 -4.53 -6.22 -3.41
CA SER A 99 -5.14 -6.68 -4.66
C SER A 99 -5.36 -5.53 -5.64
N SER A 100 -5.79 -4.35 -5.14
CA SER A 100 -5.95 -3.15 -5.97
C SER A 100 -4.61 -2.65 -6.54
N ILE A 101 -3.57 -2.64 -5.71
CA ILE A 101 -2.20 -2.27 -6.13
C ILE A 101 -1.68 -3.26 -7.18
N ALA A 102 -1.82 -4.56 -6.92
CA ALA A 102 -1.40 -5.62 -7.82
C ALA A 102 -2.07 -5.54 -9.20
N ASN A 103 -3.38 -5.28 -9.21
CA ASN A 103 -4.14 -5.09 -10.43
C ASN A 103 -3.60 -3.89 -11.25
N VAL A 104 -3.32 -2.76 -10.61
CA VAL A 104 -2.70 -1.62 -11.28
C VAL A 104 -1.35 -1.99 -11.89
N MET A 105 -0.51 -2.75 -11.19
CA MET A 105 0.80 -3.17 -11.71
C MET A 105 0.70 -4.03 -12.97
N GLU A 106 -0.26 -4.96 -13.02
CA GLU A 106 -0.52 -5.81 -14.19
C GLU A 106 -0.73 -4.97 -15.47
N PHE A 107 -1.48 -3.87 -15.35
CA PHE A 107 -1.79 -2.97 -16.48
C PHE A 107 -0.77 -1.85 -16.70
N THR A 108 0.24 -1.71 -15.84
CA THR A 108 1.26 -0.66 -15.99
C THR A 108 2.53 -1.15 -16.70
N GLY A 109 2.76 -2.47 -16.76
CA GLY A 109 3.79 -3.09 -17.59
C GLY A 109 5.17 -2.40 -17.53
N ASN A 110 5.78 -2.17 -18.70
CA ASN A 110 7.12 -1.58 -18.81
C ASN A 110 7.22 -0.09 -18.40
N ALA A 111 6.09 0.62 -18.20
CA ALA A 111 6.10 2.06 -17.90
C ALA A 111 6.74 2.38 -16.53
N LEU A 112 6.86 1.37 -15.65
CA LEU A 112 7.52 1.51 -14.35
C LEU A 112 8.93 0.92 -14.34
N ARG A 113 9.41 0.35 -15.45
CA ARG A 113 10.72 -0.34 -15.51
C ARG A 113 11.90 0.64 -15.41
N SER A 114 11.72 1.90 -15.81
CA SER A 114 12.73 2.98 -15.76
C SER A 114 12.68 3.82 -14.48
N LEU A 115 11.77 3.55 -13.56
CA LEU A 115 11.55 4.37 -12.36
C LEU A 115 12.53 4.05 -11.21
N SER A 116 13.46 3.11 -11.43
CA SER A 116 14.30 2.45 -10.41
C SER A 116 15.57 3.22 -9.99
N GLU A 117 15.80 4.44 -10.47
CA GLU A 117 17.05 5.16 -10.17
C GLU A 117 17.05 5.95 -8.85
N LYS A 118 15.88 6.19 -8.23
CA LYS A 118 15.86 6.76 -6.87
C LYS A 118 16.02 5.67 -5.84
N THR A 119 17.30 5.47 -5.50
CA THR A 119 17.88 5.13 -4.19
C THR A 119 17.08 4.14 -3.34
N LYS A 120 17.76 3.03 -2.99
CA LYS A 120 17.43 2.03 -1.96
C LYS A 120 17.16 2.63 -0.56
N GLU A 121 16.34 3.66 -0.43
CA GLU A 121 15.71 3.97 0.84
C GLU A 121 14.68 2.86 1.06
N THR A 122 15.08 1.86 1.84
CA THR A 122 14.16 0.84 2.33
C THR A 122 13.01 1.56 3.02
N LEU A 123 11.88 1.69 2.33
CA LEU A 123 10.70 2.41 2.80
C LEU A 123 10.42 1.95 4.21
N THR A 124 10.39 2.91 5.14
CA THR A 124 10.28 2.60 6.56
C THR A 124 8.82 2.67 6.96
N TYR A 125 8.39 1.63 7.66
CA TYR A 125 7.05 1.50 8.24
C TYR A 125 7.18 1.63 9.75
N LYS A 126 6.35 2.48 10.35
CA LYS A 126 6.34 2.72 11.80
C LYS A 126 5.12 2.08 12.44
N THR A 127 5.28 1.57 13.66
CA THR A 127 4.14 1.08 14.46
C THR A 127 3.04 2.13 14.53
N GLY A 128 1.80 1.69 14.29
CA GLY A 128 0.61 2.55 14.23
C GLY A 128 0.28 3.11 12.84
N GLU A 129 1.18 3.02 11.86
CA GLU A 129 0.86 3.44 10.50
C GLU A 129 0.02 2.38 9.77
N MET A 130 -0.80 2.82 8.82
CA MET A 130 -1.53 1.90 7.94
C MET A 130 -0.63 1.33 6.85
N THR A 131 -0.89 0.07 6.50
CA THR A 131 -0.32 -0.59 5.32
C THR A 131 -1.20 -1.76 4.89
N SER A 132 -1.12 -2.13 3.62
CA SER A 132 -1.72 -3.34 3.06
C SER A 132 -1.07 -4.62 3.59
N ALA A 133 -1.64 -5.78 3.25
CA ALA A 133 -1.05 -7.08 3.57
C ALA A 133 0.42 -7.20 3.10
N GLY A 134 1.19 -8.14 3.65
CA GLY A 134 2.60 -8.38 3.29
C GLY A 134 3.45 -8.84 4.48
N THR A 135 4.76 -8.93 4.27
CA THR A 135 5.73 -9.30 5.31
C THR A 135 6.42 -8.06 5.86
N LEU A 136 6.34 -7.85 7.17
CA LEU A 136 7.06 -6.80 7.89
C LEU A 136 8.31 -7.40 8.54
N THR A 137 9.48 -6.83 8.27
CA THR A 137 10.74 -7.25 8.90
C THR A 137 11.25 -6.13 9.82
N CYS A 138 11.38 -6.44 11.11
CA CYS A 138 11.82 -5.49 12.11
C CYS A 138 13.26 -5.04 11.85
N LYS A 139 13.48 -3.72 11.74
CA LYS A 139 14.81 -3.15 11.50
C LYS A 139 15.77 -3.30 12.69
N ALA A 140 15.24 -3.55 13.90
CA ALA A 140 16.05 -3.68 15.10
C ALA A 140 16.56 -5.11 15.36
N CYS A 141 15.77 -6.14 15.04
CA CYS A 141 16.12 -7.53 15.38
C CYS A 141 15.93 -8.55 14.25
N GLY A 142 15.52 -8.10 13.05
CA GLY A 142 15.31 -8.96 11.88
C GLY A 142 14.09 -9.89 11.95
N GLN A 143 13.24 -9.76 12.97
CA GLN A 143 12.04 -10.60 13.09
C GLN A 143 11.06 -10.29 11.96
N SER A 144 10.66 -11.31 11.21
CA SER A 144 9.60 -11.22 10.21
C SER A 144 8.23 -11.49 10.82
N MET A 145 7.24 -10.71 10.40
CA MET A 145 5.85 -10.76 10.86
C MET A 145 4.93 -10.69 9.63
N GLN A 146 4.00 -11.63 9.53
CA GLN A 146 3.06 -11.68 8.41
C GLN A 146 1.80 -10.86 8.72
N LEU A 147 1.51 -9.89 7.87
CA LEU A 147 0.29 -9.11 7.89
C LEU A 147 -0.66 -9.64 6.80
N LYS A 148 -1.72 -10.33 7.20
CA LYS A 148 -2.62 -11.04 6.26
C LYS A 148 -3.60 -10.13 5.52
N HIS A 149 -3.94 -8.99 6.11
CA HIS A 149 -4.91 -8.03 5.61
C HIS A 149 -4.42 -6.61 5.87
N THR A 150 -5.02 -5.62 5.20
CA THR A 150 -4.81 -4.21 5.51
C THR A 150 -4.98 -3.93 7.00
N GLY A 151 -4.05 -3.19 7.58
CA GLY A 151 -4.09 -2.90 9.02
C GLY A 151 -2.97 -1.99 9.49
N HIS A 152 -2.92 -1.80 10.81
CA HIS A 152 -1.88 -1.03 11.46
C HIS A 152 -0.64 -1.88 11.65
N VAL A 153 0.54 -1.27 11.47
CA VAL A 153 1.82 -1.91 11.79
C VAL A 153 1.89 -2.17 13.31
N PRO A 154 2.01 -3.42 13.78
CA PRO A 154 2.15 -3.72 15.20
C PRO A 154 3.59 -3.42 15.69
N PRO A 155 3.83 -3.34 17.01
CA PRO A 155 5.18 -3.40 17.55
C PRO A 155 5.80 -4.79 17.31
N CYS A 156 7.13 -4.87 17.26
CA CYS A 156 7.81 -6.13 16.99
C CYS A 156 7.54 -7.15 18.11
N SER A 157 7.06 -8.34 17.75
CA SER A 157 6.74 -9.40 18.72
C SER A 157 7.95 -9.93 19.51
N LYS A 158 9.17 -9.68 19.03
CA LYS A 158 10.41 -10.16 19.65
C LYS A 158 11.13 -9.08 20.50
N CYS A 159 11.17 -7.84 20.04
CA CYS A 159 11.97 -6.77 20.69
C CYS A 159 11.19 -5.48 20.98
N SER A 160 9.89 -5.42 20.68
CA SER A 160 9.07 -4.20 20.76
C SER A 160 9.56 -3.01 19.93
N GLY A 161 10.49 -3.23 18.99
CA GLY A 161 10.92 -2.21 18.02
C GLY A 161 9.77 -1.72 17.14
N THR A 162 9.86 -0.46 16.73
CA THR A 162 8.76 0.26 16.05
C THR A 162 9.03 0.58 14.59
N LEU A 163 10.17 0.17 14.04
CA LEU A 163 10.57 0.42 12.65
C LEU A 163 10.71 -0.87 11.87
N PHE A 164 10.13 -0.90 10.68
CA PHE A 164 10.05 -2.08 9.82
C PHE A 164 10.40 -1.73 8.37
N SER A 165 10.93 -2.71 7.65
CA SER A 165 10.86 -2.79 6.19
C SER A 165 9.70 -3.70 5.79
N LYS A 166 9.17 -3.50 4.58
CA LYS A 166 8.11 -4.35 4.04
C LYS A 166 8.59 -5.07 2.78
N GLY A 167 8.04 -6.25 2.52
CA GLY A 167 8.20 -7.02 1.29
C GLY A 167 7.05 -8.01 1.10
N TYR A 168 7.02 -8.71 -0.04
CA TYR A 168 5.94 -9.62 -0.45
C TYR A 168 6.48 -10.95 -1.01
#